data_AF-A0A0D3HLC0-F1
#
_entry.id   AF-A0A0D3HLC0-F1
#
_cell.length_a   1.000
_cell.length_b   1.000
_cell.length_c   1.000
_cell.angle_alpha   90.00
_cell.angle_beta   90.00
_cell.angle_gamma   90.00
#
_symmetry.space_group_name_H-M   'P 1'
#
loop_
_entity.id
_entity.type
_entity.pdbx_description
1 polymer ?
#
loop_
_entity_poly.entity_id
_entity_poly.type
_entity_poly.pdbx_seq_one_letter_code
_entity_poly.pdbx_strand_id
1 'polypeptide(L)'
;MSSSTPGFNLIVYFKRCSSVEEVRNSMFKEPVLHDAIKIGVNFRNQELLQPAEQNNAPREPEVVIVEDNEVCERNMASSGAGRDERWILAGATALVTGGSKGIGRAIVEELVGFGSTVHTCARSEAELSRCQEELTAKGLAVSFSVCDVSVRTDREELVSRVRELFGGKLNILG
;
A
#
# COMPACT_ATOMS: atom_id res chain seq x y z
N MET A 1 25.86 -13.44 17.66
CA MET A 1 24.66 -14.09 17.09
C MET A 1 23.47 -13.60 17.88
N SER A 2 22.78 -12.57 17.38
CA SER A 2 21.44 -12.13 17.83
C SER A 2 21.04 -10.92 16.97
N SER A 3 20.77 -11.14 15.69
CA SER A 3 20.10 -10.14 14.85
C SER A 3 18.64 -10.11 15.28
N SER A 4 18.31 -9.15 16.15
CA SER A 4 16.93 -8.76 16.45
C SER A 4 16.29 -8.31 15.15
N THR A 5 15.55 -9.19 14.48
CA THR A 5 14.62 -8.77 13.41
C THR A 5 13.66 -7.77 14.06
N PRO A 6 13.55 -6.53 13.57
CA PRO A 6 12.56 -5.59 14.11
C PRO A 6 11.19 -6.26 14.05
N GLY A 7 10.51 -6.29 15.20
CA GLY A 7 9.24 -7.00 15.37
C GLY A 7 8.14 -6.35 14.56
N PHE A 8 7.96 -6.77 13.31
CA PHE A 8 6.77 -6.47 12.53
C PHE A 8 5.61 -7.24 13.11
N ASN A 9 4.63 -6.53 13.67
CA ASN A 9 3.43 -7.15 14.25
C ASN A 9 2.48 -7.69 13.16
N LEU A 10 2.61 -7.23 11.91
CA LEU A 10 1.85 -7.74 10.77
C LEU A 10 2.70 -7.70 9.49
N ILE A 11 2.71 -8.77 8.70
CA ILE A 11 3.28 -8.80 7.35
C ILE A 11 2.15 -8.99 6.36
N VAL A 12 1.98 -8.04 5.43
CA VAL A 12 1.01 -8.09 4.33
C VAL A 12 1.75 -8.51 3.06
N TYR A 13 1.16 -9.43 2.30
CA TYR A 13 1.74 -9.92 1.05
C TYR A 13 0.99 -9.33 -0.14
N PHE A 14 1.71 -8.64 -1.01
CA PHE A 14 1.21 -8.12 -2.27
C PHE A 14 1.67 -9.02 -3.39
N LYS A 15 0.79 -9.33 -4.33
CA LYS A 15 1.16 -10.05 -5.53
C LYS A 15 1.96 -9.13 -6.47
N ARG A 16 3.10 -9.60 -6.96
CA ARG A 16 3.78 -8.99 -8.11
C ARG A 16 3.00 -9.26 -9.38
N CYS A 17 2.84 -8.24 -10.19
CA CYS A 17 2.27 -8.37 -11.52
C CYS A 17 3.26 -7.80 -12.54
N SER A 18 3.21 -8.30 -13.77
CA SER A 18 3.92 -7.69 -14.91
C SER A 18 2.98 -6.98 -15.88
N SER A 19 1.68 -7.32 -15.85
CA SER A 19 0.66 -6.69 -16.68
C SER A 19 -0.72 -6.73 -16.03
N VAL A 20 -1.64 -5.89 -16.52
CA VAL A 20 -3.02 -5.81 -16.01
C VAL A 20 -3.84 -7.06 -16.38
N GLU A 21 -3.49 -7.80 -17.43
CA GLU A 21 -4.13 -9.08 -17.78
C GLU A 21 -3.91 -10.15 -16.70
N GLU A 22 -2.79 -10.10 -15.99
CA GLU A 22 -2.48 -11.01 -14.90
C GLU A 22 -3.46 -10.81 -13.72
N VAL A 23 -3.85 -9.56 -13.47
CA VAL A 23 -4.75 -9.15 -12.38
C VAL A 23 -6.09 -9.83 -12.48
N ARG A 24 -6.67 -9.88 -13.68
CA ARG A 24 -7.99 -10.50 -13.92
C ARG A 24 -8.02 -11.97 -13.48
N ASN A 25 -6.93 -12.68 -13.74
CA ASN A 25 -6.80 -14.10 -13.40
C ASN A 25 -6.30 -14.31 -11.96
N SER A 26 -5.70 -13.30 -11.34
CA SER A 26 -5.07 -13.40 -10.03
C SER A 26 -5.87 -12.85 -8.87
N MET A 27 -6.89 -12.01 -9.09
CA MET A 27 -7.78 -11.51 -8.01
C MET A 27 -8.43 -12.62 -7.15
N PHE A 28 -8.38 -13.88 -7.60
CA PHE A 28 -8.93 -15.05 -6.90
C PHE A 28 -7.90 -16.13 -6.57
N LYS A 29 -6.63 -15.93 -6.89
CA LYS A 29 -5.57 -16.90 -6.60
C LYS A 29 -4.72 -16.36 -5.47
N GLU A 30 -4.56 -17.14 -4.41
CA GLU A 30 -3.55 -16.83 -3.40
C GLU A 30 -2.18 -16.70 -4.10
N PRO A 31 -1.44 -15.61 -3.86
CA PRO A 31 -0.11 -15.47 -4.43
C PRO A 31 0.79 -16.59 -3.91
N VAL A 32 1.55 -17.20 -4.80
CA VAL A 32 2.65 -18.09 -4.40
C VAL A 32 3.73 -17.23 -3.74
N LEU A 33 4.26 -17.69 -2.60
CA LEU A 33 5.10 -16.88 -1.70
C LEU A 33 6.36 -16.28 -2.35
N HIS A 34 6.84 -16.83 -3.47
CA HIS A 34 8.00 -16.34 -4.20
C HIS A 34 7.71 -15.18 -5.17
N ASP A 35 6.43 -14.96 -5.52
CA ASP A 35 5.98 -13.87 -6.41
C ASP A 35 5.34 -12.72 -5.62
N ALA A 36 5.61 -12.64 -4.31
CA ALA A 36 4.98 -11.69 -3.41
C ALA A 36 5.96 -10.65 -2.87
N ILE A 37 5.58 -9.38 -2.93
CA ILE A 37 6.23 -8.30 -2.17
C ILE A 37 5.68 -8.38 -0.74
N LYS A 38 6.55 -8.44 0.26
CA LYS A 38 6.11 -8.38 1.65
C LYS A 38 6.14 -6.92 2.09
N ILE A 39 5.14 -6.49 2.83
CA ILE A 39 5.07 -5.18 3.43
C ILE A 39 4.85 -5.40 4.92
N GLY A 40 5.86 -5.07 5.72
CA GLY A 40 5.79 -5.08 7.17
C GLY A 40 5.00 -3.86 7.64
N VAL A 41 3.98 -4.08 8.46
CA VAL A 41 3.21 -3.03 9.11
C VAL A 41 3.46 -3.14 10.61
N ASN A 42 4.03 -2.09 11.18
CA ASN A 42 4.27 -1.99 12.60
C ASN A 42 3.17 -1.14 13.25
N PHE A 43 2.45 -1.76 14.17
CA PHE A 43 1.56 -1.06 15.09
C PHE A 43 2.38 -0.70 16.33
N ARG A 44 2.58 0.59 16.60
CA ARG A 44 3.18 1.01 17.87
C ARG A 44 2.27 0.56 19.01
N ASN A 45 2.73 -0.41 19.79
CA ASN A 45 2.04 -0.85 21.00
C ASN A 45 1.96 0.33 21.97
N GLN A 46 0.77 0.50 22.56
CA GLN A 46 0.51 1.46 23.62
C GLN A 46 1.22 0.97 24.89
N GLU A 47 2.52 1.25 25.05
CA GLU A 47 3.16 1.17 26.36
C GLU A 47 2.51 2.24 27.25
N LEU A 48 1.65 1.79 28.18
CA LEU A 48 1.26 2.43 29.45
C LEU A 48 1.49 3.95 29.55
N LEU A 49 0.83 4.74 28.70
CA LEU A 49 0.76 6.20 28.89
C LEU A 49 -0.48 6.55 29.70
N GLN A 50 -0.28 7.44 30.68
CA GLN A 50 -1.27 7.81 31.69
C GLN A 50 -2.53 8.43 31.04
N PRO A 51 -3.71 8.32 31.68
CA PRO A 51 -5.03 8.55 31.06
C PRO A 51 -5.28 9.93 30.41
N ALA A 52 -4.42 10.92 30.64
CA ALA A 52 -4.62 12.31 30.20
C ALA A 52 -4.16 12.60 28.76
N GLU A 53 -3.41 11.70 28.11
CA GLU A 53 -2.94 11.88 26.72
C GLU A 53 -3.72 11.04 25.69
N GLN A 54 -4.92 10.60 26.07
CA GLN A 54 -5.87 9.91 25.19
C GLN A 54 -6.56 10.90 24.23
N ASN A 55 -5.78 11.75 23.54
CA ASN A 55 -6.30 12.54 22.44
C ASN A 55 -6.58 11.61 21.27
N ASN A 56 -7.86 11.49 20.96
CA ASN A 56 -8.54 10.46 20.19
C ASN A 56 -8.29 10.52 18.66
N ALA A 57 -7.07 10.83 18.22
CA ALA A 57 -6.70 10.71 16.81
C ALA A 57 -6.37 9.23 16.49
N PRO A 58 -6.91 8.63 15.42
CA PRO A 58 -6.45 7.32 14.95
C PRO A 58 -4.97 7.43 14.61
N ARG A 59 -4.08 6.83 15.41
CA ARG A 59 -2.63 6.91 15.18
C ARG A 59 -2.29 6.00 13.98
N GLU A 60 -1.71 6.61 12.94
CA GLU A 60 -1.38 5.94 11.67
C GLU A 60 -0.34 4.82 11.89
N PRO A 61 -0.52 3.63 11.30
CA PRO A 61 0.44 2.54 11.44
C PRO A 61 1.70 2.84 10.63
N GLU A 62 2.86 2.39 11.12
CA GLU A 62 4.14 2.58 10.45
C GLU A 62 4.35 1.45 9.44
N VAL A 63 4.34 1.78 8.14
CA VAL A 63 4.52 0.80 7.06
C VAL A 63 5.97 0.82 6.59
N VAL A 64 6.53 -0.37 6.46
CA VAL A 64 7.87 -0.66 5.95
C VAL A 64 7.72 -1.67 4.83
N ILE A 65 8.28 -1.39 3.67
CA ILE A 65 8.34 -2.38 2.58
C ILE A 65 9.46 -3.39 2.92
N VAL A 66 9.15 -4.69 2.85
CA VAL A 66 10.08 -5.78 3.15
C VAL A 66 10.22 -6.67 1.92
N GLU A 67 11.25 -6.42 1.11
CA GLU A 67 11.56 -7.31 -0.01
C GLU A 67 12.74 -8.20 0.36
N ASP A 68 12.65 -9.51 0.08
CA ASP A 68 13.76 -10.47 0.28
C ASP A 68 14.38 -10.50 1.69
N ASN A 69 13.58 -10.23 2.73
CA ASN A 69 13.98 -10.08 4.15
C ASN A 69 14.81 -8.82 4.49
N GLU A 70 14.94 -7.85 3.57
CA GLU A 70 15.51 -6.53 3.86
C GLU A 70 14.39 -5.51 4.14
N VAL A 71 14.62 -4.61 5.11
CA VAL A 71 13.68 -3.58 5.59
C VAL A 71 13.98 -2.26 4.87
N CYS A 72 13.00 -1.68 4.17
CA CYS A 72 13.13 -0.33 3.61
C CYS A 72 12.97 0.73 4.70
N GLU A 73 14.07 1.29 5.20
CA GLU A 73 14.03 2.40 6.16
C GLU A 73 13.81 3.75 5.48
N ARG A 74 12.82 4.52 5.97
CA ARG A 74 12.51 5.87 5.51
C ARG A 74 13.48 6.87 6.17
N ASN A 75 14.75 6.90 5.74
CA ASN A 75 15.73 7.80 6.35
C ASN A 75 15.49 9.26 5.95
N MET A 76 14.74 10.00 6.78
CA MET A 76 14.74 11.46 6.79
C MET A 76 16.00 11.97 7.51
N ALA A 77 17.15 12.04 6.82
CA ALA A 77 18.15 13.11 6.98
C ALA A 77 19.49 12.81 6.28
N SER A 78 19.99 13.88 5.66
CA SER A 78 21.38 14.22 5.34
C SER A 78 21.99 13.78 4.00
N SER A 79 22.53 14.82 3.37
CA SER A 79 23.29 14.91 2.13
C SER A 79 24.62 14.17 2.19
N GLY A 80 24.79 13.16 1.33
CA GLY A 80 26.07 12.49 1.09
C GLY A 80 25.86 11.34 0.11
N ALA A 81 26.71 11.23 -0.90
CA ALA A 81 26.54 10.35 -2.04
C ALA A 81 26.37 8.86 -1.64
N GLY A 82 25.36 8.22 -2.22
CA GLY A 82 25.00 6.82 -1.98
C GLY A 82 23.55 6.65 -1.54
N ARG A 83 22.58 7.26 -2.25
CA ARG A 83 21.18 6.83 -2.11
C ARG A 83 21.14 5.38 -2.57
N ASP A 84 20.64 4.48 -1.72
CA ASP A 84 20.28 3.12 -2.13
C ASP A 84 19.27 3.22 -3.29
N GLU A 85 19.76 3.21 -4.53
CA GLU A 85 18.97 3.19 -5.76
C GLU A 85 18.11 1.92 -5.88
N ARG A 86 18.27 0.98 -4.93
CA ARG A 86 17.57 -0.31 -4.87
C ARG A 86 16.13 -0.22 -4.38
N TRP A 87 15.74 0.85 -3.66
CA TRP A 87 14.47 0.88 -2.91
C TRP A 87 13.56 2.06 -3.25
N ILE A 88 13.63 2.52 -4.49
CA ILE A 88 12.75 3.56 -5.03
C ILE A 88 11.64 2.85 -5.82
N LEU A 89 10.40 2.87 -5.31
CA LEU A 89 9.22 2.46 -6.09
C LEU A 89 8.74 3.56 -7.05
N ALA A 90 9.59 4.56 -7.34
CA ALA A 90 9.25 5.63 -8.26
C ALA A 90 8.98 5.06 -9.66
N GLY A 91 7.80 5.38 -10.18
CA GLY A 91 7.35 4.87 -11.47
C GLY A 91 6.75 3.46 -11.43
N ALA A 92 6.74 2.78 -10.28
CA ALA A 92 5.95 1.57 -10.10
C ALA A 92 4.46 1.91 -10.00
N THR A 93 3.61 1.00 -10.46
CA THR A 93 2.16 1.15 -10.40
C THR A 93 1.54 0.13 -9.47
N ALA A 94 0.63 0.57 -8.60
CA ALA A 94 0.03 -0.26 -7.58
C ALA A 94 -1.49 -0.16 -7.56
N LEU A 95 -2.15 -1.31 -7.42
CA LEU A 95 -3.58 -1.45 -7.15
C LEU A 95 -3.74 -1.99 -5.74
N VAL A 96 -4.36 -1.21 -4.86
CA VAL A 96 -4.66 -1.62 -3.48
C VAL A 96 -6.17 -1.68 -3.30
N THR A 97 -6.71 -2.88 -3.16
CA THR A 97 -8.12 -3.08 -2.82
C THR A 97 -8.36 -2.78 -1.34
N GLY A 98 -9.46 -2.11 -1.01
CA GLY A 98 -9.77 -1.75 0.39
C GLY A 98 -8.86 -0.68 0.99
N GLY A 99 -8.17 0.12 0.17
CA GLY A 99 -7.24 1.16 0.62
C GLY A 99 -7.90 2.44 1.17
N SER A 100 -9.21 2.43 1.45
CA SER A 100 -9.91 3.58 2.02
C SER A 100 -9.77 3.71 3.54
N LYS A 101 -9.37 2.65 4.25
CA LYS A 101 -9.23 2.66 5.72
C LYS A 101 -8.20 1.68 6.25
N GLY A 102 -7.84 1.84 7.52
CA GLY A 102 -7.00 0.91 8.27
C GLY A 102 -5.66 0.63 7.61
N ILE A 103 -5.28 -0.64 7.52
CA ILE A 103 -4.00 -1.09 6.96
C ILE A 103 -3.87 -0.71 5.48
N GLY A 104 -4.90 -0.95 4.67
CA GLY A 104 -4.87 -0.65 3.24
C GLY A 104 -4.63 0.84 2.98
N ARG A 105 -5.25 1.71 3.78
CA ARG A 105 -5.04 3.16 3.71
C ARG A 105 -3.59 3.55 3.99
N ALA A 106 -3.01 3.03 5.06
CA ALA A 106 -1.63 3.31 5.38
C ALA A 106 -0.69 2.83 4.27
N ILE A 107 -0.96 1.66 3.69
CA ILE A 107 -0.17 1.15 2.56
C ILE A 107 -0.28 2.07 1.34
N VAL A 108 -1.47 2.59 1.02
CA VAL A 108 -1.66 3.56 -0.07
C VAL A 108 -0.83 4.81 0.16
N GLU A 109 -0.90 5.41 1.36
CA GLU A 109 -0.12 6.61 1.69
C GLU A 109 1.39 6.39 1.49
N GLU A 110 1.84 5.19 1.85
CA GLU A 110 3.24 4.83 1.89
C GLU A 110 3.79 4.53 0.49
N LEU A 111 3.06 3.75 -0.30
CA LEU A 111 3.39 3.51 -1.70
C LEU A 111 3.51 4.83 -2.50
N VAL A 112 2.60 5.77 -2.27
CA VAL A 112 2.68 7.10 -2.90
C VAL A 112 3.87 7.88 -2.39
N GLY A 113 4.14 7.82 -1.08
CA GLY A 113 5.33 8.43 -0.47
C GLY A 113 6.65 7.92 -1.05
N PHE A 114 6.71 6.65 -1.46
CA PHE A 114 7.84 6.06 -2.18
C PHE A 114 7.87 6.36 -3.70
N GLY A 115 6.92 7.16 -4.20
CA GLY A 115 6.84 7.61 -5.59
C GLY A 115 6.06 6.71 -6.54
N SER A 116 5.32 5.73 -6.02
CA SER A 116 4.44 4.89 -6.85
C SER A 116 3.19 5.63 -7.29
N THR A 117 2.72 5.32 -8.49
CA THR A 117 1.38 5.70 -8.93
C THR A 117 0.38 4.69 -8.39
N VAL A 118 -0.52 5.12 -7.51
CA VAL A 118 -1.45 4.22 -6.81
C VAL A 118 -2.90 4.43 -7.25
N HIS A 119 -3.60 3.32 -7.46
CA HIS A 119 -5.04 3.25 -7.60
C HIS A 119 -5.60 2.45 -6.42
N THR A 120 -6.69 2.93 -5.82
CA THR A 120 -7.38 2.18 -4.78
C THR A 120 -8.89 2.16 -5.02
N CYS A 121 -9.53 1.11 -4.51
CA CYS A 121 -10.97 0.96 -4.62
C CYS A 121 -11.61 0.51 -3.31
N ALA A 122 -12.87 0.88 -3.12
CA ALA A 122 -13.69 0.42 -2.01
C ALA A 122 -15.17 0.33 -2.43
N ARG A 123 -15.95 -0.42 -1.65
CA ARG A 123 -17.40 -0.59 -1.88
C ARG A 123 -18.26 0.62 -1.49
N SER A 124 -17.74 1.49 -0.62
CA SER A 124 -18.48 2.64 -0.08
C SER A 124 -17.97 3.92 -0.71
N GLU A 125 -18.79 4.56 -1.53
CA GLU A 125 -18.47 5.85 -2.16
C GLU A 125 -18.19 6.92 -1.11
N ALA A 126 -18.99 7.00 -0.04
CA ALA A 126 -18.80 8.00 1.01
C ALA A 126 -17.43 7.88 1.72
N GLU A 127 -17.01 6.65 2.02
CA GLU A 127 -15.70 6.40 2.63
C GLU A 127 -14.56 6.70 1.64
N LEU A 128 -14.77 6.39 0.36
CA LEU A 128 -13.79 6.62 -0.71
C LEU A 128 -13.59 8.12 -0.95
N SER A 129 -14.67 8.90 -1.00
CA SER A 129 -14.62 10.36 -1.19
C SER A 129 -13.91 11.05 -0.04
N ARG A 130 -14.24 10.69 1.21
CA ARG A 130 -13.52 11.21 2.37
C ARG A 130 -12.03 10.87 2.34
N CYS A 131 -11.71 9.63 2.02
CA CYS A 131 -10.33 9.16 1.86
C CYS A 131 -9.58 9.97 0.78
N GLN A 132 -10.23 10.23 -0.36
CA GLN A 132 -9.68 11.03 -1.45
C GLN A 132 -9.39 12.47 -1.03
N GLU A 133 -10.32 13.12 -0.33
CA GLU A 133 -10.14 14.48 0.20
C GLU A 133 -8.94 14.55 1.14
N GLU A 134 -8.83 13.59 2.07
CA GLU A 134 -7.73 13.52 3.04
C GLU A 134 -6.36 13.30 2.36
N LEU A 135 -6.25 12.46 1.32
CA LEU A 135 -4.98 12.30 0.58
C LEU A 135 -4.63 13.52 -0.26
N THR A 136 -5.63 14.10 -0.90
CA THR A 136 -5.44 15.30 -1.72
C THR A 136 -4.96 16.46 -0.85
N ALA A 137 -5.52 16.62 0.35
CA ALA A 137 -5.08 17.61 1.33
C ALA A 137 -3.63 17.38 1.80
N LYS A 138 -3.17 16.12 1.87
CA LYS A 138 -1.76 15.76 2.12
C LYS A 138 -0.85 15.95 0.90
N GLY A 139 -1.38 16.33 -0.27
CA GLY A 139 -0.63 16.46 -1.52
C GLY A 139 -0.29 15.14 -2.20
N LEU A 140 -0.95 14.04 -1.81
CA LEU A 140 -0.71 12.70 -2.34
C LEU A 140 -1.63 12.44 -3.54
N ALA A 141 -1.03 12.14 -4.69
CA ALA A 141 -1.76 11.88 -5.92
C ALA A 141 -2.17 10.40 -6.01
N VAL A 142 -3.43 10.12 -5.66
CA VAL A 142 -4.03 8.77 -5.71
C VAL A 142 -5.29 8.80 -6.56
N SER A 143 -5.48 7.75 -7.35
CA SER A 143 -6.70 7.55 -8.12
C SER A 143 -7.64 6.57 -7.42
N PHE A 144 -8.94 6.79 -7.58
CA PHE A 144 -9.97 6.07 -6.83
C PHE A 144 -11.06 5.55 -7.77
N SER A 145 -11.65 4.42 -7.42
CA SER A 145 -12.90 3.92 -8.02
C SER A 145 -13.76 3.19 -6.99
N VAL A 146 -15.07 3.30 -7.12
CA VAL A 146 -15.98 2.42 -6.37
C VAL A 146 -15.93 1.05 -7.06
N CYS A 147 -15.69 0.00 -6.27
CA CYS A 147 -15.64 -1.37 -6.78
C CYS A 147 -16.01 -2.33 -5.66
N ASP A 148 -16.97 -3.21 -5.91
CA ASP A 148 -17.15 -4.42 -5.13
C ASP A 148 -16.41 -5.58 -5.80
N VAL A 149 -15.25 -5.95 -5.23
CA VAL A 149 -14.42 -7.04 -5.77
C VAL A 149 -15.13 -8.41 -5.75
N SER A 150 -16.21 -8.58 -4.98
CA SER A 150 -17.04 -9.79 -5.04
C SER A 150 -17.88 -9.87 -6.32
N VAL A 151 -18.20 -8.72 -6.92
CA VAL A 151 -19.01 -8.60 -8.13
C VAL A 151 -18.12 -8.69 -9.38
N ARG A 152 -18.52 -9.53 -10.34
CA ARG A 152 -17.70 -9.80 -11.52
C ARG A 152 -17.57 -8.59 -12.44
N THR A 153 -18.67 -7.90 -12.71
CA THR A 153 -18.71 -6.72 -13.58
C THR A 153 -17.82 -5.62 -13.03
N ASP A 154 -17.91 -5.33 -11.73
CA ASP A 154 -17.10 -4.33 -11.04
C ASP A 154 -15.60 -4.63 -11.14
N ARG A 155 -15.18 -5.91 -11.09
CA ARG A 155 -13.78 -6.28 -11.32
C ARG A 155 -13.34 -6.06 -12.75
N GLU A 156 -14.17 -6.42 -13.72
CA GLU A 156 -13.87 -6.22 -15.14
C GLU A 156 -13.71 -4.73 -15.44
N GLU A 157 -14.56 -3.89 -14.87
CA GLU A 157 -14.47 -2.42 -14.91
C GLU A 157 -13.22 -1.90 -14.21
N LEU A 158 -12.91 -2.38 -12.99
CA LEU A 158 -11.72 -2.01 -12.24
C LEU A 158 -10.44 -2.34 -13.03
N VAL A 159 -10.37 -3.53 -13.62
CA VAL A 159 -9.22 -3.95 -14.46
C VAL A 159 -9.11 -3.05 -15.69
N SER A 160 -10.22 -2.71 -16.35
CA SER A 160 -10.21 -1.78 -17.49
C SER A 160 -9.70 -0.39 -17.07
N ARG A 161 -10.19 0.11 -15.93
CA ARG A 161 -9.78 1.40 -15.36
C ARG A 161 -8.29 1.44 -15.07
N VAL A 162 -7.77 0.40 -14.41
CA VAL A 162 -6.35 0.28 -14.07
C VAL A 162 -5.48 0.16 -15.32
N ARG A 163 -5.96 -0.55 -16.35
CA ARG A 163 -5.30 -0.61 -17.66
C ARG A 163 -5.15 0.77 -18.28
N GLU A 164 -6.21 1.57 -18.29
CA GLU A 164 -6.20 2.92 -18.83
C GLU A 164 -5.26 3.84 -18.03
N LEU A 165 -5.39 3.83 -16.70
CA LEU A 165 -4.62 4.70 -15.81
C LEU A 165 -3.11 4.41 -15.86
N PHE A 166 -2.73 3.14 -15.97
CA PHE A 166 -1.33 2.72 -15.89
C PHE A 166 -0.73 2.31 -17.24
N GLY A 167 -1.43 2.53 -18.35
CA GLY A 167 -0.96 2.15 -19.68
C GLY A 167 -0.69 0.65 -19.83
N GLY A 168 -1.49 -0.18 -19.16
CA GLY A 168 -1.39 -1.65 -19.19
C GLY A 168 -0.32 -2.27 -18.29
N LYS A 169 0.46 -1.47 -17.55
CA LYS A 169 1.48 -1.97 -16.60
C LYS A 169 0.95 -1.94 -15.18
N LEU A 170 0.98 -3.08 -14.48
CA LEU A 170 0.74 -3.14 -13.04
C LEU A 170 1.88 -3.89 -12.38
N ASN A 171 2.51 -3.31 -11.35
CA ASN A 171 3.60 -3.95 -10.62
C ASN A 171 3.14 -4.60 -9.31
N ILE A 172 2.19 -3.97 -8.61
CA ILE A 172 1.77 -4.36 -7.25
C ILE A 172 0.25 -4.52 -7.21
N LEU A 173 -0.22 -5.66 -6.70
CA LEU A 173 -1.63 -5.96 -6.48
C LEU A 173 -1.86 -6.42 -5.03
N GLY A 174 -2.80 -5.80 -4.31
CA GLY A 174 -3.24 -6.27 -2.98
C GLY A 174 -4.66 -5.91 -2.62
#